data_AF-A0A8H7M392-F1
#
_entry.id   AF-A0A8H7M392-F1
#
_cell.length_a   1.000
_cell.length_b   1.000
_cell.length_c   1.000
_cell.angle_alpha   90.00
_cell.angle_beta   90.00
_cell.angle_gamma   90.00
#
_symmetry.space_group_name_H-M   'P 1'
#
loop_
_entity.id
_entity.type
_entity.pdbx_description
1 polymer ?
#
loop_
_entity_poly.entity_id
_entity_poly.type
_entity_poly.pdbx_seq_one_letter_code
_entity_poly.pdbx_strand_id
1 'polypeptide(L)'
;MVNHFHLGLLAAVILFAAPVLSITSYANVFFAPKDVLGSEWVTEAKWAQLNTIRTAKLLASQGPWTVTSKTMLPPTGDKRDFMSFRPYFWPDCSGVGNDTELTNEQIYTTCPYVRRDGEFNPDVRMVNDTGAFQAMTDSVFYNALAWSFTKDPHFSKKIASAIHTWFISPNTAMNPNLNYSQLLRGPGEQKGTHTGILDLKCMSKLVSGVLVLREGQSRDWNTTLDDGLNSWVKQYIVWLTTSEMGIEEKAARNNHGTFYYNQLASLQTLVGDLEGAKATINEYFNGIYQDQIAANGDQPLESDRTRPYHYRSYNIAAMIVNAKIGAYVGLPDIWNRKTKSGAGIKEALDYAMSLPPTGEEEYAKELLPSLAAVASVYGDPDGKYATFLKSRDSRYPGNAYFLIAPGLNDSGLLPGLRNTTGNSGPLNSGGVQVGVEVNGVVGVVAAFAVAVLALAL
;
A
#
# COMPACT_ATOMS: atom_id res chain seq x y z
N MET A 1 -2.19 -48.64 -53.52
CA MET A 1 -2.96 -47.39 -53.35
C MET A 1 -2.18 -46.51 -52.38
N VAL A 2 -1.74 -45.37 -52.89
CA VAL A 2 -0.97 -44.33 -52.20
C VAL A 2 -1.92 -43.53 -51.30
N ASN A 3 -1.48 -43.12 -50.11
CA ASN A 3 -1.90 -41.89 -49.41
C ASN A 3 -0.93 -41.66 -48.23
N HIS A 4 0.10 -40.84 -48.43
CA HIS A 4 0.17 -39.41 -48.07
C HIS A 4 0.32 -39.17 -46.56
N PHE A 5 1.59 -39.11 -46.13
CA PHE A 5 2.01 -38.44 -44.90
C PHE A 5 1.85 -36.93 -45.06
N HIS A 6 0.98 -36.31 -44.25
CA HIS A 6 1.01 -34.87 -44.03
C HIS A 6 1.88 -34.56 -42.81
N LEU A 7 3.04 -33.96 -43.07
CA LEU A 7 3.92 -33.37 -42.06
C LEU A 7 3.29 -32.03 -41.62
N GLY A 8 2.64 -32.00 -40.46
CA GLY A 8 2.18 -30.76 -39.84
C GLY A 8 3.32 -30.10 -39.05
N LEU A 9 3.75 -28.93 -39.52
CA LEU A 9 4.75 -28.09 -38.84
C LEU A 9 4.15 -27.58 -37.51
N LEU A 10 4.63 -28.07 -36.36
CA LEU A 10 4.31 -27.48 -35.06
C LEU A 10 5.08 -26.16 -34.92
N ALA A 11 4.41 -25.03 -35.10
CA ALA A 11 4.94 -23.73 -34.72
C ALA A 11 4.98 -23.63 -33.19
N ALA A 12 6.17 -23.78 -32.61
CA ALA A 12 6.39 -23.50 -31.19
C ALA A 12 6.25 -21.99 -30.96
N VAL A 13 5.12 -21.56 -30.41
CA VAL A 13 4.94 -20.21 -29.89
C VAL A 13 5.78 -20.10 -28.63
N ILE A 14 6.97 -19.53 -28.75
CA ILE A 14 7.76 -19.09 -27.60
C ILE A 14 7.00 -17.89 -27.01
N LEU A 15 6.23 -18.13 -25.95
CA LEU A 15 5.70 -17.08 -25.10
C LEU A 15 6.91 -16.40 -24.44
N PHE A 16 7.34 -15.27 -24.99
CA PHE A 16 8.18 -14.34 -24.25
C PHE A 16 7.35 -13.83 -23.06
N ALA A 17 7.65 -14.32 -21.86
CA ALA A 17 7.15 -13.72 -20.64
C ALA A 17 7.64 -12.26 -20.63
N ALA A 18 6.72 -11.31 -20.87
CA ALA A 18 7.03 -9.91 -20.71
C ALA A 18 7.57 -9.69 -19.29
N PRO A 19 8.67 -8.94 -19.10
CA PRO A 19 9.16 -8.67 -17.76
C PRO A 19 8.06 -8.00 -16.95
N VAL A 20 7.59 -8.67 -15.89
CA VAL A 20 6.64 -8.09 -14.95
C VAL A 20 7.38 -6.99 -14.21
N LEU A 21 7.02 -5.74 -14.50
CA LEU A 21 7.48 -4.59 -13.73
C LEU A 21 6.97 -4.75 -12.29
N SER A 22 7.87 -5.07 -11.36
CA SER A 22 7.56 -5.14 -9.93
C SER A 22 7.31 -3.73 -9.40
N ILE A 23 6.05 -3.45 -9.04
CA ILE A 23 5.61 -2.21 -8.40
C ILE A 23 5.96 -2.29 -6.90
N THR A 24 6.57 -1.24 -6.36
CA THR A 24 6.75 -1.15 -4.91
C THR A 24 5.47 -0.61 -4.29
N SER A 25 4.72 -1.46 -3.60
CA SER A 25 3.60 -1.01 -2.77
C SER A 25 4.12 -0.70 -1.36
N TYR A 26 3.92 0.53 -0.90
CA TYR A 26 4.29 0.91 0.47
C TYR A 26 3.15 0.56 1.44
N ALA A 27 3.46 0.17 2.68
CA ALA A 27 2.43 -0.16 3.67
C ALA A 27 1.44 1.00 3.86
N ASN A 28 1.97 2.22 3.98
CA ASN A 28 1.26 3.50 3.88
C ASN A 28 2.30 4.61 3.62
N VAL A 29 1.88 5.81 3.21
CA VAL A 29 2.75 6.98 3.12
C VAL A 29 1.93 8.27 3.20
N PHE A 30 2.51 9.30 3.79
CA PHE A 30 2.05 10.68 3.71
C PHE A 30 3.20 11.57 3.24
N PHE A 31 2.90 12.55 2.41
CA PHE A 31 3.80 13.62 1.98
C PHE A 31 2.96 14.89 1.78
N ALA A 32 3.55 16.03 2.13
CA ALA A 32 2.90 17.32 1.98
C ALA A 32 3.05 17.82 0.54
N PRO A 33 2.14 18.68 0.04
CA PRO A 33 2.28 19.29 -1.28
C PRO A 33 3.62 20.01 -1.47
N LYS A 34 4.10 20.72 -0.44
CA LYS A 34 5.39 21.42 -0.45
C LYS A 34 6.61 20.51 -0.64
N ASP A 35 6.48 19.23 -0.29
CA ASP A 35 7.60 18.28 -0.42
C ASP A 35 7.90 17.97 -1.90
N VAL A 36 6.90 18.18 -2.78
CA VAL A 36 6.94 17.70 -4.17
C VAL A 36 6.58 18.74 -5.23
N LEU A 37 5.82 19.77 -4.89
CA LEU A 37 5.47 20.88 -5.78
C LEU A 37 6.59 21.92 -5.75
N GLY A 38 7.24 22.15 -6.89
CA GLY A 38 8.32 23.14 -7.00
C GLY A 38 9.59 22.80 -6.22
N SER A 39 9.71 21.56 -5.72
CA SER A 39 10.85 21.09 -4.94
C SER A 39 12.10 20.95 -5.82
N GLU A 40 13.20 21.63 -5.44
CA GLU A 40 14.50 21.50 -6.08
C GLU A 40 15.03 20.06 -5.96
N TRP A 41 14.88 19.46 -4.77
CA TRP A 41 15.20 18.06 -4.52
C TRP A 41 14.54 17.12 -5.53
N VAL A 42 13.22 17.27 -5.72
CA VAL A 42 12.50 16.45 -6.70
C VAL A 42 13.05 16.70 -8.09
N THR A 43 13.33 17.95 -8.45
CA THR A 43 13.86 18.35 -9.77
C THR A 43 15.19 17.66 -10.08
N GLU A 44 16.06 17.46 -9.10
CA GLU A 44 17.37 16.81 -9.25
C GLU A 44 17.29 15.28 -9.25
N ALA A 45 16.28 14.68 -8.61
CA ALA A 45 16.09 13.24 -8.50
C ALA A 45 15.56 12.57 -9.79
N LYS A 46 16.27 12.74 -10.92
CA LYS A 46 15.80 12.32 -12.27
C LYS A 46 15.46 10.84 -12.40
N TRP A 47 16.23 9.94 -11.79
CA TRP A 47 15.95 8.49 -11.91
C TRP A 47 14.67 8.10 -11.17
N ALA A 48 14.47 8.67 -9.99
CA ALA A 48 13.24 8.48 -9.23
C ALA A 48 12.02 9.06 -9.95
N GLN A 49 12.16 10.21 -10.61
CA GLN A 49 11.12 10.75 -11.48
C GLN A 49 10.76 9.78 -12.62
N LEU A 50 11.76 9.28 -13.37
CA LEU A 50 11.54 8.38 -14.51
C LEU A 50 10.85 7.07 -14.08
N ASN A 51 11.29 6.46 -12.98
CA ASN A 51 10.64 5.27 -12.43
C ASN A 51 9.22 5.57 -11.96
N THR A 52 9.01 6.70 -11.28
CA THR A 52 7.69 7.13 -10.80
C THR A 52 6.73 7.33 -11.97
N ILE A 53 7.15 7.98 -13.06
CA ILE A 53 6.36 8.13 -14.29
C ILE A 53 5.97 6.75 -14.87
N ARG A 54 6.93 5.82 -14.97
CA ARG A 54 6.67 4.47 -15.49
C ARG A 54 5.66 3.72 -14.63
N THR A 55 5.86 3.73 -13.31
CA THR A 55 4.94 3.07 -12.37
C THR A 55 3.56 3.72 -12.36
N ALA A 56 3.48 5.05 -12.42
CA ALA A 56 2.22 5.79 -12.51
C ALA A 56 1.42 5.38 -13.75
N LYS A 57 2.06 5.33 -14.93
CA LYS A 57 1.42 4.90 -16.18
C LYS A 57 0.94 3.45 -16.12
N LEU A 58 1.74 2.54 -15.55
CA LEU A 58 1.39 1.13 -15.39
C LEU A 58 0.19 0.93 -14.45
N LEU A 59 0.17 1.61 -13.29
CA LEU A 59 -0.95 1.51 -12.36
C LEU A 59 -2.21 2.15 -12.95
N ALA A 60 -2.07 3.32 -13.58
CA ALA A 60 -3.17 4.04 -14.22
C ALA A 60 -3.92 3.24 -15.30
N SER A 61 -3.31 2.20 -15.88
CA SER A 61 -3.95 1.31 -16.86
C SER A 61 -4.66 0.11 -16.26
N GLN A 62 -4.52 -0.16 -14.95
CA GLN A 62 -5.10 -1.33 -14.28
C GLN A 62 -6.48 -1.07 -13.65
N GLY A 63 -6.86 0.20 -13.48
CA GLY A 63 -8.19 0.58 -13.02
C GLY A 63 -9.23 0.62 -14.15
N PRO A 64 -10.47 1.04 -13.85
CA PRO A 64 -10.92 1.58 -12.58
C PRO A 64 -11.16 0.47 -11.53
N TRP A 65 -10.77 0.75 -10.28
CA TRP A 65 -11.06 -0.12 -9.14
C TRP A 65 -12.32 0.37 -8.41
N THR A 66 -13.15 -0.56 -7.94
CA THR A 66 -14.39 -0.27 -7.22
C THR A 66 -14.72 -1.43 -6.29
N VAL A 67 -15.40 -1.14 -5.17
CA VAL A 67 -15.96 -2.19 -4.29
C VAL A 67 -17.04 -3.01 -4.99
N THR A 68 -17.67 -2.49 -6.04
CA THR A 68 -18.79 -3.20 -6.71
C THR A 68 -18.35 -4.29 -7.68
N SER A 69 -17.04 -4.46 -7.90
CA SER A 69 -16.48 -5.50 -8.76
C SER A 69 -16.54 -6.91 -8.17
N LYS A 70 -16.74 -7.03 -6.85
CA LYS A 70 -16.86 -8.33 -6.19
C LYS A 70 -18.06 -9.12 -6.70
N THR A 71 -17.88 -10.44 -6.76
CA THR A 71 -18.90 -11.40 -7.16
C THR A 71 -19.73 -11.87 -5.96
N MET A 72 -19.09 -12.05 -4.81
CA MET A 72 -19.78 -12.36 -3.56
C MET A 72 -20.36 -11.10 -2.93
N LEU A 73 -21.59 -11.21 -2.45
CA LEU A 73 -22.32 -10.09 -1.87
C LEU A 73 -22.05 -9.98 -0.37
N PRO A 74 -21.95 -8.75 0.16
CA PRO A 74 -22.05 -8.51 1.59
C PRO A 74 -23.39 -9.01 2.14
N PRO A 75 -23.50 -9.28 3.45
CA PRO A 75 -24.75 -9.74 4.08
C PRO A 75 -25.99 -8.87 3.82
N THR A 76 -25.82 -7.58 3.54
CA THR A 76 -26.93 -6.66 3.16
C THR A 76 -27.47 -6.89 1.75
N GLY A 77 -26.71 -7.58 0.89
CA GLY A 77 -26.95 -7.65 -0.55
C GLY A 77 -26.47 -6.43 -1.33
N ASP A 78 -26.02 -5.36 -0.68
CA ASP A 78 -25.51 -4.15 -1.35
C ASP A 78 -24.03 -4.31 -1.72
N LYS A 79 -23.73 -4.31 -3.03
CA LYS A 79 -22.34 -4.38 -3.54
C LYS A 79 -21.49 -3.18 -3.15
N ARG A 80 -22.10 -2.08 -2.72
CA ARG A 80 -21.41 -0.85 -2.29
C ARG A 80 -20.87 -0.95 -0.87
N ASP A 81 -21.33 -1.92 -0.07
CA ASP A 81 -20.72 -2.21 1.22
C ASP A 81 -19.36 -2.87 0.99
N PHE A 82 -18.33 -2.36 1.68
CA PHE A 82 -16.98 -2.94 1.62
C PHE A 82 -16.98 -4.29 2.33
N MET A 83 -16.37 -5.30 1.70
CA MET A 83 -16.28 -6.64 2.25
C MET A 83 -14.90 -7.25 2.06
N SER A 84 -14.43 -7.93 3.08
CA SER A 84 -13.22 -8.76 3.04
C SER A 84 -13.32 -9.85 4.10
N PHE A 85 -12.42 -10.83 4.04
CA PHE A 85 -12.37 -11.90 5.04
C PHE A 85 -11.15 -11.79 5.94
N ARG A 86 -11.25 -12.33 7.15
CA ARG A 86 -10.10 -12.38 8.07
C ARG A 86 -8.96 -13.22 7.44
N PRO A 87 -7.75 -12.65 7.30
CA PRO A 87 -6.67 -13.31 6.55
C PRO A 87 -6.08 -14.55 7.21
N TYR A 88 -6.19 -14.67 8.53
CA TYR A 88 -5.55 -15.73 9.30
C TYR A 88 -6.55 -16.73 9.89
N PHE A 89 -7.76 -16.81 9.35
CA PHE A 89 -8.78 -17.74 9.83
C PHE A 89 -9.02 -18.83 8.80
N TRP A 90 -8.89 -20.08 9.24
CA TRP A 90 -9.00 -21.28 8.41
C TRP A 90 -10.17 -22.13 8.86
N PRO A 91 -10.88 -22.79 7.93
CA PRO A 91 -11.95 -23.70 8.29
C PRO A 91 -11.38 -24.89 9.09
N ASP A 92 -12.07 -25.26 10.16
CA ASP A 92 -11.90 -26.51 10.87
C ASP A 92 -13.13 -27.39 10.64
N CYS A 93 -12.99 -28.32 9.71
CA CYS A 93 -14.06 -29.24 9.33
C CYS A 93 -13.95 -30.60 10.06
N SER A 94 -13.06 -30.77 11.04
CA SER A 94 -12.81 -32.09 11.65
C SER A 94 -14.03 -32.67 12.38
N GLY A 95 -14.97 -31.81 12.79
CA GLY A 95 -16.24 -32.19 13.42
C GLY A 95 -17.41 -32.34 12.44
N VAL A 96 -17.21 -32.10 11.14
CA VAL A 96 -18.26 -32.24 10.13
C VAL A 96 -18.26 -33.70 9.67
N GLY A 97 -19.26 -34.47 10.10
CA GLY A 97 -19.40 -35.89 9.77
C GLY A 97 -19.79 -36.14 8.30
N ASN A 98 -18.88 -35.84 7.37
CA ASN A 98 -19.06 -36.04 5.94
C ASN A 98 -18.04 -37.06 5.40
N ASP A 99 -18.53 -37.98 4.55
CA ASP A 99 -17.71 -39.03 3.93
C ASP A 99 -17.14 -38.60 2.56
N THR A 100 -17.42 -37.37 2.12
CA THR A 100 -16.98 -36.78 0.85
C THR A 100 -16.32 -35.42 1.04
N GLU A 101 -15.62 -34.93 0.02
CA GLU A 101 -15.07 -33.57 0.04
C GLU A 101 -16.21 -32.54 0.10
N LEU A 102 -16.12 -31.58 1.02
CA LEU A 102 -17.11 -30.52 1.18
C LEU A 102 -16.94 -29.47 0.08
N THR A 103 -18.05 -28.98 -0.47
CA THR A 103 -18.03 -27.81 -1.35
C THR A 103 -17.67 -26.54 -0.56
N ASN A 104 -17.23 -25.48 -1.24
CA ASN A 104 -16.95 -24.18 -0.59
C ASN A 104 -18.15 -23.62 0.19
N GLU A 105 -19.38 -23.87 -0.31
CA GLU A 105 -20.61 -23.46 0.37
C GLU A 105 -20.86 -24.30 1.63
N GLN A 106 -20.61 -25.62 1.57
CA GLN A 106 -20.71 -26.48 2.75
C GLN A 106 -19.65 -26.11 3.79
N ILE A 107 -18.39 -25.84 3.38
CA ILE A 107 -17.35 -25.36 4.28
C ILE A 107 -17.79 -24.05 4.97
N TYR A 108 -18.35 -23.11 4.22
CA TYR A 108 -18.83 -21.83 4.76
C TYR A 108 -19.96 -22.03 5.78
N THR A 109 -20.87 -22.96 5.53
CA THR A 109 -22.10 -23.10 6.34
C THR A 109 -21.93 -24.04 7.52
N THR A 110 -20.94 -24.93 7.50
CA THR A 110 -20.81 -26.01 8.50
C THR A 110 -19.52 -25.97 9.30
N CYS A 111 -18.40 -25.51 8.73
CA CYS A 111 -17.11 -25.55 9.42
C CYS A 111 -16.88 -24.27 10.23
N PRO A 112 -16.63 -24.33 11.55
CA PRO A 112 -16.11 -23.19 12.30
C PRO A 112 -14.75 -22.76 11.75
N TYR A 113 -14.39 -21.49 11.92
CA TYR A 113 -13.10 -20.96 11.49
C TYR A 113 -12.20 -20.65 12.68
N VAL A 114 -10.96 -21.10 12.62
CA VAL A 114 -9.96 -20.98 13.70
C VAL A 114 -8.76 -20.13 13.26
N ARG A 115 -8.19 -19.37 14.18
CA ARG A 115 -7.05 -18.47 13.91
C ARG A 115 -5.74 -19.26 13.78
N ARG A 116 -4.99 -19.00 12.71
CA ARG A 116 -3.61 -19.47 12.46
C ARG A 116 -2.74 -18.28 12.06
N ASP A 117 -2.02 -17.70 13.01
CA ASP A 117 -1.35 -16.40 12.81
C ASP A 117 -0.25 -16.46 11.74
N GLY A 118 -0.28 -15.54 10.78
CA GLY A 118 0.68 -15.49 9.67
C GLY A 118 0.43 -16.52 8.56
N GLU A 119 -0.47 -17.49 8.77
CA GLU A 119 -0.90 -18.42 7.73
C GLU A 119 -2.08 -17.81 6.95
N PHE A 120 -1.80 -17.31 5.76
CA PHE A 120 -2.79 -16.61 4.94
C PHE A 120 -3.78 -17.58 4.29
N ASN A 121 -5.05 -17.48 4.64
CA ASN A 121 -6.11 -18.22 3.97
C ASN A 121 -6.35 -17.62 2.57
N PRO A 122 -6.19 -18.37 1.46
CA PRO A 122 -6.40 -17.87 0.11
C PRO A 122 -7.84 -17.38 -0.16
N ASP A 123 -8.82 -17.77 0.66
CA ASP A 123 -10.23 -17.36 0.56
C ASP A 123 -10.42 -15.85 0.55
N VAL A 124 -9.53 -15.10 1.19
CA VAL A 124 -9.51 -13.62 1.12
C VAL A 124 -9.32 -13.07 -0.29
N ARG A 125 -8.99 -13.89 -1.29
CA ARG A 125 -8.94 -13.50 -2.70
C ARG A 125 -10.29 -13.65 -3.40
N MET A 126 -11.25 -14.33 -2.78
CA MET A 126 -12.61 -14.48 -3.30
C MET A 126 -13.41 -13.17 -3.18
N VAL A 127 -13.07 -12.30 -2.21
CA VAL A 127 -13.51 -10.89 -2.16
C VAL A 127 -12.28 -10.03 -1.94
N ASN A 128 -11.96 -9.17 -2.91
CA ASN A 128 -10.69 -8.44 -2.90
C ASN A 128 -10.88 -6.92 -2.88
N ASP A 129 -11.84 -6.41 -2.11
CA ASP A 129 -12.03 -4.97 -1.94
C ASP A 129 -10.77 -4.32 -1.31
N THR A 130 -10.10 -5.02 -0.39
CA THR A 130 -8.83 -4.60 0.22
C THR A 130 -7.72 -4.42 -0.82
N GLY A 131 -7.57 -5.39 -1.73
CA GLY A 131 -6.59 -5.30 -2.82
C GLY A 131 -6.95 -4.22 -3.84
N ALA A 132 -8.24 -4.07 -4.16
CA ALA A 132 -8.73 -3.01 -5.04
C ALA A 132 -8.48 -1.61 -4.44
N PHE A 133 -8.70 -1.43 -3.14
CA PHE A 133 -8.42 -0.19 -2.44
C PHE A 133 -6.91 0.11 -2.40
N GLN A 134 -6.09 -0.90 -2.11
CA GLN A 134 -4.62 -0.76 -2.12
C GLN A 134 -4.11 -0.37 -3.52
N ALA A 135 -4.58 -1.03 -4.58
CA ALA A 135 -4.19 -0.69 -5.96
C ALA A 135 -4.64 0.72 -6.36
N MET A 136 -5.85 1.11 -5.98
CA MET A 136 -6.37 2.47 -6.21
C MET A 136 -5.52 3.52 -5.51
N THR A 137 -5.20 3.33 -4.23
CA THR A 137 -4.40 4.28 -3.45
C THR A 137 -2.93 4.33 -3.88
N ASP A 138 -2.34 3.21 -4.31
CA ASP A 138 -1.02 3.18 -4.96
C ASP A 138 -1.04 3.96 -6.27
N SER A 139 -2.08 3.79 -7.08
CA SER A 139 -2.25 4.57 -8.30
C SER A 139 -2.34 6.07 -8.00
N VAL A 140 -3.15 6.48 -7.03
CA VAL A 140 -3.23 7.90 -6.61
C VAL A 140 -1.88 8.42 -6.15
N PHE A 141 -1.14 7.67 -5.33
CA PHE A 141 0.20 8.05 -4.87
C PHE A 141 1.17 8.33 -6.02
N TYR A 142 1.35 7.35 -6.91
CA TYR A 142 2.31 7.47 -8.02
C TYR A 142 1.89 8.52 -9.04
N ASN A 143 0.59 8.62 -9.35
CA ASN A 143 0.09 9.65 -10.26
C ASN A 143 0.24 11.05 -9.65
N ALA A 144 0.06 11.23 -8.34
CA ALA A 144 0.21 12.53 -7.70
C ALA A 144 1.66 13.00 -7.71
N LEU A 145 2.60 12.09 -7.41
CA LEU A 145 4.02 12.37 -7.56
C LEU A 145 4.36 12.71 -9.02
N ALA A 146 3.99 11.87 -9.97
CA ALA A 146 4.27 12.11 -11.39
C ALA A 146 3.70 13.46 -11.86
N TRP A 147 2.46 13.78 -11.49
CA TRP A 147 1.83 15.06 -11.80
C TRP A 147 2.55 16.25 -11.17
N SER A 148 3.07 16.12 -9.94
CA SER A 148 3.65 17.24 -9.20
C SER A 148 4.81 17.91 -9.96
N PHE A 149 5.63 17.12 -10.64
CA PHE A 149 6.83 17.58 -11.37
C PHE A 149 6.69 17.54 -12.90
N THR A 150 5.73 16.80 -13.48
CA THR A 150 5.48 16.83 -14.94
C THR A 150 4.40 17.82 -15.36
N LYS A 151 3.44 18.09 -14.47
CA LYS A 151 2.18 18.80 -14.76
C LYS A 151 1.36 18.17 -15.89
N ASP A 152 1.64 16.92 -16.28
CA ASP A 152 0.93 16.23 -17.35
C ASP A 152 -0.50 15.88 -16.90
N PRO A 153 -1.55 16.41 -17.57
CA PRO A 153 -2.93 16.17 -17.18
C PRO A 153 -3.36 14.70 -17.26
N HIS A 154 -2.59 13.83 -17.92
CA HIS A 154 -2.82 12.39 -17.87
C HIS A 154 -2.89 11.87 -16.43
N PHE A 155 -1.96 12.29 -15.57
CA PHE A 155 -1.86 11.78 -14.20
C PHE A 155 -2.96 12.35 -13.28
N SER A 156 -3.26 13.66 -13.37
CA SER A 156 -4.33 14.27 -12.58
C SER A 156 -5.71 13.74 -12.95
N LYS A 157 -5.98 13.49 -14.24
CA LYS A 157 -7.23 12.84 -14.69
C LYS A 157 -7.41 11.43 -14.13
N LYS A 158 -6.31 10.67 -13.97
CA LYS A 158 -6.36 9.33 -13.39
C LYS A 158 -6.70 9.35 -11.92
N ILE A 159 -6.17 10.31 -11.17
CA ILE A 159 -6.57 10.54 -9.77
C ILE A 159 -8.05 10.93 -9.70
N ALA A 160 -8.48 11.94 -10.48
CA ALA A 160 -9.87 12.39 -10.52
C ALA A 160 -10.85 11.23 -10.83
N SER A 161 -10.51 10.38 -11.81
CA SER A 161 -11.31 9.20 -12.18
C SER A 161 -11.37 8.15 -11.06
N ALA A 162 -10.25 7.88 -10.38
CA ALA A 162 -10.20 6.97 -9.25
C ALA A 162 -11.08 7.46 -8.08
N ILE A 163 -10.97 8.74 -7.71
CA ILE A 163 -11.78 9.35 -6.66
C ILE A 163 -13.26 9.31 -7.01
N HIS A 164 -13.62 9.71 -8.23
CA HIS A 164 -15.01 9.66 -8.68
C HIS A 164 -15.58 8.24 -8.60
N THR A 165 -14.83 7.25 -9.08
CA THR A 165 -15.31 5.85 -9.11
C THR A 165 -15.51 5.30 -7.69
N TRP A 166 -14.53 5.47 -6.81
CA TRP A 166 -14.55 4.81 -5.50
C TRP A 166 -15.43 5.53 -4.47
N PHE A 167 -15.58 6.85 -4.54
CA PHE A 167 -16.21 7.63 -3.46
C PHE A 167 -17.50 8.37 -3.85
N ILE A 168 -17.73 8.63 -5.14
CA ILE A 168 -18.76 9.60 -5.56
C ILE A 168 -19.83 8.97 -6.45
N SER A 169 -19.41 8.19 -7.46
CA SER A 169 -20.28 7.60 -8.47
C SER A 169 -21.37 6.73 -7.83
N PRO A 170 -22.67 6.98 -8.11
CA PRO A 170 -23.76 6.26 -7.45
C PRO A 170 -23.74 4.74 -7.70
N ASN A 171 -23.14 4.30 -8.81
CA ASN A 171 -23.09 2.89 -9.22
C ASN A 171 -21.88 2.13 -8.68
N THR A 172 -20.86 2.84 -8.18
CA THR A 172 -19.55 2.23 -7.84
C THR A 172 -19.02 2.69 -6.49
N ALA A 173 -19.53 3.78 -5.93
CA ALA A 173 -19.01 4.35 -4.71
C ALA A 173 -19.20 3.40 -3.53
N MET A 174 -18.14 3.24 -2.75
CA MET A 174 -18.17 2.55 -1.47
C MET A 174 -19.10 3.27 -0.49
N ASN A 175 -19.88 2.54 0.30
CA ASN A 175 -20.60 3.13 1.43
C ASN A 175 -19.58 3.51 2.55
N PRO A 176 -19.74 4.65 3.24
CA PRO A 176 -18.71 5.20 4.14
C PRO A 176 -18.64 4.48 5.50
N ASN A 177 -18.44 3.17 5.48
CA ASN A 177 -18.29 2.30 6.65
C ASN A 177 -17.52 1.02 6.28
N LEU A 178 -17.10 0.25 7.30
CA LEU A 178 -16.43 -1.04 7.14
C LEU A 178 -17.15 -2.18 7.87
N ASN A 179 -18.48 -2.11 7.93
CA ASN A 179 -19.31 -3.04 8.71
C ASN A 179 -19.11 -4.53 8.36
N TYR A 180 -18.56 -4.85 7.18
CA TYR A 180 -18.29 -6.21 6.71
C TYR A 180 -16.82 -6.46 6.34
N SER A 181 -15.92 -5.62 6.86
CA SER A 181 -14.48 -5.82 6.72
C SER A 181 -13.95 -6.88 7.68
N GLN A 182 -13.04 -7.72 7.19
CA GLN A 182 -12.48 -8.86 7.90
C GLN A 182 -13.58 -9.70 8.57
N LEU A 183 -14.58 -10.04 7.78
CA LEU A 183 -15.68 -10.91 8.16
C LEU A 183 -15.15 -12.31 8.44
N LEU A 184 -15.65 -12.93 9.51
CA LEU A 184 -15.36 -14.33 9.83
C LEU A 184 -16.26 -15.21 8.96
N ARG A 185 -15.65 -16.04 8.10
CA ARG A 185 -16.37 -17.09 7.40
C ARG A 185 -16.79 -18.20 8.38
N GLY A 186 -17.77 -19.01 8.00
CA GLY A 186 -18.30 -20.06 8.86
C GLY A 186 -19.71 -19.77 9.37
N PRO A 187 -20.31 -20.72 10.11
CA PRO A 187 -21.58 -20.50 10.79
C PRO A 187 -21.44 -19.41 11.86
N GLY A 188 -22.51 -18.66 12.09
CA GLY A 188 -22.57 -17.60 13.10
C GLY A 188 -22.81 -16.21 12.53
N GLU A 189 -22.47 -15.19 13.31
CA GLU A 189 -22.76 -13.80 12.99
C GLU A 189 -21.93 -13.31 11.80
N GLN A 190 -22.62 -12.79 10.78
CA GLN A 190 -22.01 -12.32 9.54
C GLN A 190 -21.71 -10.82 9.64
N LYS A 191 -20.83 -10.43 10.57
CA LYS A 191 -20.35 -9.05 10.75
C LYS A 191 -18.84 -8.93 10.60
N GLY A 192 -18.38 -7.72 10.30
CA GLY A 192 -16.97 -7.37 10.29
C GLY A 192 -16.35 -7.33 11.69
N THR A 193 -15.10 -6.89 11.76
CA THR A 193 -14.34 -6.77 13.01
C THR A 193 -13.54 -5.50 13.08
N HIS A 194 -13.22 -5.04 14.29
CA HIS A 194 -12.38 -3.86 14.49
C HIS A 194 -11.07 -3.91 13.68
N THR A 195 -10.43 -5.09 13.60
CA THR A 195 -9.19 -5.29 12.83
C THR A 195 -9.33 -5.02 11.33
N GLY A 196 -10.56 -5.06 10.81
CA GLY A 196 -10.90 -4.72 9.43
C GLY A 196 -10.71 -3.25 9.07
N ILE A 197 -10.53 -2.36 10.05
CA ILE A 197 -10.14 -0.96 9.78
C ILE A 197 -8.79 -0.87 9.06
N LEU A 198 -7.88 -1.83 9.31
CA LEU A 198 -6.62 -1.94 8.56
C LEU A 198 -6.80 -2.13 7.04
N ASP A 199 -7.96 -2.59 6.58
CA ASP A 199 -8.18 -2.79 5.14
C ASP A 199 -8.15 -1.48 4.35
N LEU A 200 -8.41 -0.36 5.03
CA LEU A 200 -8.30 0.99 4.48
C LEU A 200 -7.07 1.76 4.98
N LYS A 201 -6.05 1.08 5.51
CA LYS A 201 -4.80 1.70 6.03
C LYS A 201 -4.12 2.68 5.09
N CYS A 202 -4.27 2.51 3.78
CA CYS A 202 -3.60 3.33 2.76
C CYS A 202 -4.28 4.69 2.50
N MET A 203 -5.27 5.10 3.31
CA MET A 203 -5.97 6.38 3.15
C MET A 203 -5.01 7.59 3.09
N SER A 204 -3.90 7.57 3.82
CA SER A 204 -2.94 8.69 3.81
C SER A 204 -2.33 8.94 2.42
N LYS A 205 -2.12 7.90 1.61
CA LYS A 205 -1.69 8.03 0.21
C LYS A 205 -2.67 8.85 -0.62
N LEU A 206 -3.95 8.53 -0.46
CA LEU A 206 -5.04 9.22 -1.13
C LEU A 206 -5.10 10.68 -0.69
N VAL A 207 -5.00 10.94 0.61
CA VAL A 207 -5.02 12.30 1.15
C VAL A 207 -3.88 13.13 0.58
N SER A 208 -2.64 12.62 0.61
CA SER A 208 -1.51 13.35 0.02
C SER A 208 -1.72 13.64 -1.47
N GLY A 209 -2.23 12.68 -2.24
CA GLY A 209 -2.52 12.89 -3.65
C GLY A 209 -3.56 13.99 -3.90
N VAL A 210 -4.63 14.02 -3.12
CA VAL A 210 -5.67 15.05 -3.20
C VAL A 210 -5.13 16.42 -2.79
N LEU A 211 -4.37 16.51 -1.69
CA LEU A 211 -3.75 17.76 -1.25
C LEU A 211 -2.80 18.33 -2.31
N VAL A 212 -2.04 17.47 -3.00
CA VAL A 212 -1.17 17.89 -4.10
C VAL A 212 -1.97 18.49 -5.25
N LEU A 213 -3.08 17.88 -5.65
CA LEU A 213 -3.93 18.42 -6.72
C LEU A 213 -4.59 19.75 -6.34
N ARG A 214 -5.04 19.88 -5.08
CA ARG A 214 -5.62 21.11 -4.53
C ARG A 214 -4.62 22.25 -4.54
N GLU A 215 -3.48 22.06 -3.88
CA GLU A 215 -2.43 23.09 -3.75
C GLU A 215 -1.81 23.43 -5.10
N GLY A 216 -1.60 22.42 -5.95
CA GLY A 216 -1.08 22.60 -7.30
C GLY A 216 -2.11 23.17 -8.30
N GLN A 217 -3.33 23.47 -7.86
CA GLN A 217 -4.42 24.04 -8.68
C GLN A 217 -4.69 23.24 -9.96
N SER A 218 -4.78 21.92 -9.83
CA SER A 218 -5.05 21.04 -10.98
C SER A 218 -6.40 21.36 -11.61
N ARG A 219 -6.43 21.57 -12.93
CA ARG A 219 -7.69 21.80 -13.67
C ARG A 219 -8.62 20.59 -13.68
N ASP A 220 -8.09 19.39 -13.43
CA ASP A 220 -8.87 18.16 -13.36
C ASP A 220 -9.46 17.91 -11.96
N TRP A 221 -9.08 18.72 -10.96
CA TRP A 221 -9.65 18.69 -9.61
C TRP A 221 -10.67 19.82 -9.46
N ASN A 222 -11.95 19.49 -9.62
CA ASN A 222 -13.04 20.46 -9.60
C ASN A 222 -13.89 20.36 -8.31
N THR A 223 -14.77 21.34 -8.12
CA THR A 223 -15.64 21.44 -6.94
C THR A 223 -16.52 20.20 -6.73
N THR A 224 -17.05 19.58 -7.80
CA THR A 224 -17.87 18.36 -7.66
C THR A 224 -17.08 17.20 -7.07
N LEU A 225 -15.83 17.00 -7.51
CA LEU A 225 -14.95 15.98 -6.94
C LEU A 225 -14.60 16.30 -5.48
N ASP A 226 -14.29 17.58 -5.21
CA ASP A 226 -13.90 18.02 -3.88
C ASP A 226 -15.03 17.85 -2.86
N ASP A 227 -16.22 18.38 -3.18
CA ASP A 227 -17.40 18.30 -2.32
C ASP A 227 -17.86 16.85 -2.13
N GLY A 228 -17.85 16.06 -3.20
CA GLY A 228 -18.23 14.65 -3.16
C GLY A 228 -17.32 13.82 -2.24
N LEU A 229 -16.00 13.98 -2.39
CA LEU A 229 -15.04 13.30 -1.53
C LEU A 229 -15.12 13.80 -0.08
N ASN A 230 -15.19 15.12 0.14
CA ASN A 230 -15.33 15.69 1.48
C ASN A 230 -16.60 15.19 2.18
N SER A 231 -17.71 15.06 1.46
CA SER A 231 -18.96 14.52 1.99
C SER A 231 -18.82 13.06 2.43
N TRP A 232 -18.20 12.22 1.59
CA TRP A 232 -17.93 10.82 1.94
C TRP A 232 -17.03 10.71 3.17
N VAL A 233 -15.93 11.50 3.19
CA VAL A 233 -14.96 11.47 4.30
C VAL A 233 -15.58 11.92 5.61
N LYS A 234 -16.42 12.96 5.61
CA LYS A 234 -17.13 13.39 6.82
C LYS A 234 -18.04 12.29 7.38
N GLN A 235 -18.74 11.56 6.51
CA GLN A 235 -19.56 10.42 6.94
C GLN A 235 -18.70 9.27 7.50
N TYR A 236 -17.59 8.95 6.83
CA TYR A 236 -16.69 7.90 7.29
C TYR A 236 -15.99 8.25 8.61
N ILE A 237 -15.60 9.52 8.83
CA ILE A 237 -15.06 9.99 10.12
C ILE A 237 -16.06 9.76 11.26
N VAL A 238 -17.34 10.09 11.04
CA VAL A 238 -18.39 9.82 12.03
C VAL A 238 -18.44 8.33 12.33
N TRP A 239 -18.56 7.48 11.29
CA TRP A 239 -18.58 6.03 11.50
C TRP A 239 -17.31 5.51 12.23
N LEU A 240 -16.12 5.96 11.82
CA LEU A 240 -14.84 5.53 12.39
C LEU A 240 -14.65 5.94 13.86
N THR A 241 -15.29 7.02 14.29
CA THR A 241 -15.14 7.55 15.66
C THR A 241 -16.27 7.13 16.59
N THR A 242 -17.41 6.67 16.07
CA THR A 242 -18.58 6.30 16.88
C THR A 242 -18.99 4.83 16.79
N SER A 243 -18.52 4.07 15.78
CA SER A 243 -18.81 2.64 15.69
C SER A 243 -18.04 1.84 16.75
N GLU A 244 -18.63 0.73 17.20
CA GLU A 244 -17.96 -0.22 18.10
C GLU A 244 -16.62 -0.68 17.53
N MET A 245 -16.60 -1.05 16.24
CA MET A 245 -15.37 -1.40 15.50
C MET A 245 -14.31 -0.28 15.56
N GLY A 246 -14.71 0.97 15.34
CA GLY A 246 -13.82 2.13 15.41
C GLY A 246 -13.22 2.34 16.80
N ILE A 247 -14.05 2.22 17.83
CA ILE A 247 -13.64 2.39 19.23
C ILE A 247 -12.68 1.27 19.68
N GLU A 248 -12.95 0.03 19.28
CA GLU A 248 -12.08 -1.12 19.57
C GLU A 248 -10.72 -1.01 18.88
N GLU A 249 -10.69 -0.65 17.60
CA GLU A 249 -9.43 -0.53 16.85
C GLU A 249 -8.57 0.63 17.36
N LYS A 250 -9.22 1.75 17.73
CA LYS A 250 -8.55 2.88 18.40
C LYS A 250 -7.79 2.43 19.66
N ALA A 251 -8.35 1.49 20.40
CA ALA A 251 -7.78 0.97 21.65
C ALA A 251 -6.68 -0.10 21.43
N ALA A 252 -6.48 -0.58 20.20
CA ALA A 252 -5.46 -1.59 19.92
C ALA A 252 -4.04 -1.06 20.20
N ARG A 253 -3.24 -1.84 20.92
CA ARG A 253 -1.93 -1.40 21.43
C ARG A 253 -0.78 -1.60 20.45
N ASN A 254 -0.97 -2.43 19.43
CA ASN A 254 0.02 -2.76 18.40
C ASN A 254 -0.21 -1.90 17.14
N ASN A 255 0.36 -2.32 16.01
CA ASN A 255 0.23 -1.66 14.71
C ASN A 255 -1.20 -1.29 14.28
N HIS A 256 -2.23 -2.04 14.70
CA HIS A 256 -3.63 -1.73 14.40
C HIS A 256 -4.02 -0.32 14.87
N GLY A 257 -3.74 -0.01 16.14
CA GLY A 257 -4.02 1.32 16.69
C GLY A 257 -3.18 2.39 16.00
N THR A 258 -1.90 2.11 15.70
CA THR A 258 -1.04 3.05 14.97
C THR A 258 -1.65 3.46 13.62
N PHE A 259 -2.24 2.51 12.89
CA PHE A 259 -2.92 2.77 11.63
C PHE A 259 -4.28 3.45 11.80
N TYR A 260 -5.04 3.15 12.86
CA TYR A 260 -6.27 3.89 13.17
C TYR A 260 -6.00 5.41 13.23
N TYR A 261 -4.98 5.81 14.00
CA TYR A 261 -4.67 7.23 14.19
C TYR A 261 -4.19 7.91 12.91
N ASN A 262 -3.35 7.23 12.09
CA ASN A 262 -2.91 7.85 10.84
C ASN A 262 -4.03 7.95 9.80
N GLN A 263 -4.98 7.01 9.80
CA GLN A 263 -6.16 7.07 8.96
C GLN A 263 -7.04 8.25 9.37
N LEU A 264 -7.43 8.35 10.65
CA LEU A 264 -8.30 9.41 11.15
C LEU A 264 -7.67 10.80 10.95
N ALA A 265 -6.40 10.99 11.35
CA ALA A 265 -5.73 12.28 11.23
C ALA A 265 -5.55 12.71 9.76
N SER A 266 -5.30 11.77 8.85
CA SER A 266 -5.25 12.07 7.40
C SER A 266 -6.60 12.57 6.90
N LEU A 267 -7.69 11.90 7.28
CA LEU A 267 -9.04 12.24 6.83
C LEU A 267 -9.52 13.57 7.41
N GLN A 268 -9.23 13.86 8.67
CA GLN A 268 -9.47 15.16 9.29
C GLN A 268 -8.71 16.27 8.54
N THR A 269 -7.43 16.01 8.23
CA THR A 269 -6.61 16.91 7.40
C THR A 269 -7.24 17.17 6.03
N LEU A 270 -7.75 16.13 5.37
CA LEU A 270 -8.40 16.24 4.06
C LEU A 270 -9.62 17.16 4.12
N VAL A 271 -10.46 17.08 5.15
CA VAL A 271 -11.68 17.90 5.25
C VAL A 271 -11.46 19.28 5.89
N GLY A 272 -10.19 19.65 6.15
CA GLY A 272 -9.81 20.93 6.73
C GLY A 272 -9.91 21.01 8.26
N ASP A 273 -10.18 19.89 8.95
CA ASP A 273 -10.20 19.81 10.41
C ASP A 273 -8.78 19.63 10.97
N LEU A 274 -7.96 20.68 10.84
CA LEU A 274 -6.54 20.63 11.26
C LEU A 274 -6.39 20.53 12.79
N GLU A 275 -7.29 21.14 13.55
CA GLU A 275 -7.27 21.04 15.02
C GLU A 275 -7.66 19.63 15.49
N GLY A 276 -8.67 19.01 14.88
CA GLY A 276 -9.00 17.61 15.11
C GLY A 276 -7.84 16.69 14.75
N ALA A 277 -7.17 16.91 13.61
CA ALA A 277 -5.98 16.15 13.23
C ALA A 277 -4.84 16.31 14.25
N LYS A 278 -4.55 17.52 14.75
CA LYS A 278 -3.58 17.75 15.84
C LYS A 278 -3.97 16.99 17.11
N ALA A 279 -5.25 17.00 17.49
CA ALA A 279 -5.74 16.30 18.66
C ALA A 279 -5.54 14.78 18.52
N THR A 280 -5.91 14.21 17.37
CA THR A 280 -5.73 12.78 17.04
C THR A 280 -4.25 12.37 17.09
N ILE A 281 -3.35 13.17 16.51
CA ILE A 281 -1.91 12.89 16.55
C ILE A 281 -1.37 12.97 17.99
N ASN A 282 -1.76 13.98 18.77
CA ASN A 282 -1.34 14.07 20.17
C ASN A 282 -1.90 12.91 21.01
N GLU A 283 -3.14 12.47 20.75
CA GLU A 283 -3.73 11.32 21.43
C GLU A 283 -2.92 10.04 21.17
N TYR A 284 -2.52 9.80 19.92
CA TYR A 284 -1.65 8.68 19.58
C TYR A 284 -0.30 8.73 20.33
N PHE A 285 0.42 9.85 20.20
CA PHE A 285 1.78 9.98 20.77
C PHE A 285 1.80 10.04 22.29
N ASN A 286 0.72 10.49 22.94
CA ASN A 286 0.59 10.49 24.41
C ASN A 286 -0.10 9.22 24.96
N GLY A 287 -0.76 8.44 24.09
CA GLY A 287 -1.47 7.21 24.41
C GLY A 287 -0.68 5.97 24.04
N ILE A 288 -1.21 5.16 23.11
CA ILE A 288 -0.68 3.82 22.80
C ILE A 288 0.80 3.83 22.39
N TYR A 289 1.28 4.88 21.70
CA TYR A 289 2.69 5.00 21.28
C TYR A 289 3.66 4.85 22.45
N GLN A 290 3.28 5.34 23.63
CA GLN A 290 4.13 5.37 24.81
C GLN A 290 4.62 3.98 25.28
N ASP A 291 3.96 2.91 24.84
CA ASP A 291 4.30 1.52 25.19
C ASP A 291 4.69 0.66 23.96
N GLN A 292 4.82 1.25 22.77
CA GLN A 292 5.07 0.50 21.52
C GLN A 292 6.54 0.23 21.20
N ILE A 293 7.46 1.04 21.73
CA ILE A 293 8.90 0.90 21.49
C ILE A 293 9.59 0.76 22.84
N ALA A 294 10.35 -0.32 23.02
CA ALA A 294 11.17 -0.60 24.18
C ALA A 294 12.49 0.18 24.16
N ALA A 295 13.22 0.20 25.29
CA ALA A 295 14.43 1.02 25.44
C ALA A 295 15.53 0.73 24.40
N ASN A 296 15.59 -0.51 23.90
CA ASN A 296 16.54 -0.94 22.87
C ASN A 296 16.08 -0.65 21.43
N GLY A 297 14.87 -0.09 21.24
CA GLY A 297 14.25 0.12 19.93
C GLY A 297 13.36 -1.04 19.46
N ASP A 298 13.28 -2.16 20.19
CA ASP A 298 12.38 -3.24 19.79
C ASP A 298 10.90 -2.82 19.93
N GLN A 299 10.04 -3.50 19.17
CA GLN A 299 8.59 -3.35 19.24
C GLN A 299 8.00 -4.68 19.72
N PRO A 300 7.79 -4.87 21.03
CA PRO A 300 7.52 -6.20 21.60
C PRO A 300 6.28 -6.88 21.00
N LEU A 301 5.17 -6.15 20.87
CA LEU A 301 3.92 -6.70 20.32
C LEU A 301 4.02 -7.11 18.84
N GLU A 302 4.96 -6.54 18.11
CA GLU A 302 5.25 -6.89 16.72
C GLU A 302 6.23 -8.06 16.63
N SER A 303 7.10 -8.18 17.62
CA SER A 303 8.10 -9.24 17.76
C SER A 303 7.51 -10.57 18.17
N ASP A 304 6.40 -10.54 18.92
CA ASP A 304 5.66 -11.72 19.37
C ASP A 304 4.86 -12.39 18.22
N ARG A 305 4.92 -11.84 17.01
CA ARG A 305 4.19 -12.34 15.83
C ARG A 305 4.99 -13.41 15.10
N THR A 306 4.30 -14.21 14.29
CA THR A 306 4.93 -15.24 13.44
C THR A 306 5.78 -14.68 12.30
N ARG A 307 5.70 -13.37 12.04
CA ARG A 307 6.45 -12.63 11.01
C ARG A 307 7.01 -11.31 11.59
N PRO A 308 7.96 -11.38 12.54
CA PRO A 308 8.37 -10.23 13.32
C PRO A 308 9.14 -9.18 12.51
N TYR A 309 9.84 -9.54 11.43
CA TYR A 309 10.50 -8.56 10.56
C TYR A 309 9.47 -7.70 9.82
N HIS A 310 8.45 -8.34 9.23
CA HIS A 310 7.32 -7.69 8.58
C HIS A 310 6.61 -6.73 9.56
N TYR A 311 6.15 -7.22 10.71
CA TYR A 311 5.34 -6.40 11.62
C TYR A 311 6.12 -5.22 12.22
N ARG A 312 7.43 -5.36 12.50
CA ARG A 312 8.27 -4.22 12.90
C ARG A 312 8.35 -3.17 11.80
N SER A 313 8.62 -3.58 10.55
CA SER A 313 8.71 -2.68 9.40
C SER A 313 7.38 -1.98 9.14
N TYR A 314 6.29 -2.74 9.24
CA TYR A 314 4.92 -2.31 9.02
C TYR A 314 4.45 -1.26 10.04
N ASN A 315 4.73 -1.47 11.32
CA ASN A 315 4.38 -0.50 12.36
C ASN A 315 5.26 0.75 12.32
N ILE A 316 6.57 0.64 12.02
CA ILE A 316 7.44 1.81 11.80
C ILE A 316 6.90 2.68 10.66
N ALA A 317 6.47 2.07 9.55
CA ALA A 317 5.86 2.83 8.45
C ALA A 317 4.62 3.62 8.94
N ALA A 318 3.77 3.01 9.76
CA ALA A 318 2.60 3.66 10.33
C ALA A 318 2.95 4.80 11.32
N MET A 319 3.97 4.60 12.17
CA MET A 319 4.51 5.63 13.08
C MET A 319 5.04 6.84 12.32
N ILE A 320 5.79 6.60 11.24
CA ILE A 320 6.33 7.65 10.37
C ILE A 320 5.20 8.44 9.72
N VAL A 321 4.14 7.78 9.26
CA VAL A 321 2.98 8.48 8.70
C VAL A 321 2.33 9.39 9.75
N ASN A 322 2.13 8.93 10.99
CA ASN A 322 1.64 9.77 12.08
C ASN A 322 2.56 10.98 12.32
N ALA A 323 3.88 10.78 12.35
CA ALA A 323 4.84 11.87 12.52
C ALA A 323 4.83 12.88 11.36
N LYS A 324 4.69 12.40 10.10
CA LYS A 324 4.57 13.27 8.93
C LYS A 324 3.28 14.09 8.94
N ILE A 325 2.15 13.50 9.31
CA ILE A 325 0.88 14.22 9.47
C ILE A 325 1.02 15.26 10.58
N GLY A 326 1.57 14.87 11.74
CA GLY A 326 1.84 15.79 12.86
C GLY A 326 2.65 17.01 12.43
N ALA A 327 3.77 16.80 11.72
CA ALA A 327 4.58 17.89 11.20
C ALA A 327 3.80 18.78 10.21
N TYR A 328 2.99 18.18 9.34
CA TYR A 328 2.15 18.92 8.38
C TYR A 328 1.11 19.80 9.08
N VAL A 329 0.46 19.29 10.13
CA VAL A 329 -0.53 20.05 10.90
C VAL A 329 0.10 20.96 11.95
N GLY A 330 1.41 21.20 11.93
CA GLY A 330 2.07 22.19 12.79
C GLY A 330 2.49 21.67 14.17
N LEU A 331 2.82 20.38 14.30
CA LEU A 331 3.49 19.78 15.46
C LEU A 331 4.96 19.46 15.10
N PRO A 332 5.87 20.45 15.08
CA PRO A 332 7.23 20.28 14.57
C PRO A 332 8.06 19.26 15.38
N ASP A 333 7.84 19.17 16.69
CA ASP A 333 8.61 18.30 17.59
C ASP A 333 8.10 16.84 17.62
N ILE A 334 7.09 16.50 16.81
CA ILE A 334 6.42 15.20 16.89
C ILE A 334 7.35 14.03 16.61
N TRP A 335 8.32 14.21 15.70
CA TRP A 335 9.33 13.21 15.39
C TRP A 335 10.20 12.86 16.60
N ASN A 336 10.49 13.84 17.45
CA ASN A 336 11.37 13.68 18.61
C ASN A 336 10.65 13.12 19.85
N ARG A 337 9.35 12.82 19.76
CA ARG A 337 8.59 12.23 20.87
C ARG A 337 9.13 10.84 21.21
N LYS A 338 9.47 10.66 22.48
CA LYS A 338 9.92 9.37 23.03
C LYS A 338 8.78 8.63 23.70
N THR A 339 8.89 7.31 23.72
CA THR A 339 8.07 6.41 24.54
C THR A 339 8.48 6.51 26.00
N LYS A 340 7.74 5.85 26.92
CA LYS A 340 8.09 5.81 28.35
C LYS A 340 9.49 5.23 28.60
N SER A 341 9.98 4.37 27.70
CA SER A 341 11.31 3.77 27.80
C SER A 341 12.42 4.65 27.22
N GLY A 342 12.11 5.86 26.75
CA GLY A 342 13.10 6.81 26.20
C GLY A 342 13.51 6.57 24.75
N ALA A 343 12.92 5.58 24.07
CA ALA A 343 13.17 5.31 22.65
C ALA A 343 12.15 6.02 21.75
N GLY A 344 12.47 6.21 20.48
CA GLY A 344 11.56 6.79 19.49
C GLY A 344 11.70 6.13 18.13
N ILE A 345 11.08 6.74 17.10
CA ILE A 345 10.99 6.18 15.75
C ILE A 345 12.38 5.86 15.17
N LYS A 346 13.38 6.71 15.41
CA LYS A 346 14.76 6.47 14.94
C LYS A 346 15.36 5.22 15.57
N GLU A 347 15.24 5.08 16.89
CA GLU A 347 15.74 3.90 17.61
C GLU A 347 15.02 2.63 17.15
N ALA A 348 13.71 2.70 16.89
CA ALA A 348 12.95 1.57 16.36
C ALA A 348 13.42 1.12 14.98
N LEU A 349 13.71 2.08 14.08
CA LEU A 349 14.29 1.78 12.79
C LEU A 349 15.70 1.19 12.91
N ASP A 350 16.58 1.83 13.70
CA ASP A 350 17.96 1.37 13.88
C ASP A 350 17.99 -0.07 14.43
N TYR A 351 17.10 -0.39 15.36
CA TYR A 351 16.91 -1.76 15.85
C TYR A 351 16.46 -2.71 14.73
N ALA A 352 15.42 -2.36 13.98
CA ALA A 352 14.92 -3.20 12.87
C ALA A 352 15.98 -3.42 11.77
N MET A 353 16.82 -2.42 11.48
CA MET A 353 17.94 -2.54 10.53
C MET A 353 19.01 -3.52 10.99
N SER A 354 19.19 -3.69 12.30
CA SER A 354 20.21 -4.59 12.87
C SER A 354 19.83 -6.07 12.77
N LEU A 355 18.57 -6.38 12.48
CA LEU A 355 18.05 -7.74 12.44
C LEU A 355 18.02 -8.28 11.00
N PRO A 356 18.44 -9.54 10.78
CA PRO A 356 18.25 -10.19 9.48
C PRO A 356 16.77 -10.55 9.27
N PRO A 357 16.25 -10.50 8.03
CA PRO A 357 14.89 -10.94 7.70
C PRO A 357 14.82 -12.47 7.55
N THR A 358 15.39 -13.22 8.51
CA THR A 358 15.52 -14.68 8.40
C THR A 358 14.14 -15.35 8.34
N GLY A 359 13.87 -16.07 7.24
CA GLY A 359 12.56 -16.67 6.97
C GLY A 359 11.50 -15.68 6.50
N GLU A 360 11.89 -14.43 6.28
CA GLU A 360 11.05 -13.31 5.83
C GLU A 360 11.76 -12.50 4.72
N GLU A 361 12.64 -13.14 3.93
CA GLU A 361 13.51 -12.45 2.97
C GLU A 361 12.72 -11.67 1.90
N GLU A 362 11.50 -12.11 1.58
CA GLU A 362 10.60 -11.40 0.66
C GLU A 362 10.10 -10.05 1.21
N TYR A 363 10.06 -9.89 2.54
CA TYR A 363 9.63 -8.67 3.23
C TYR A 363 10.77 -7.70 3.51
N ALA A 364 12.03 -8.07 3.20
CA ALA A 364 13.22 -7.23 3.45
C ALA A 364 13.10 -5.79 2.90
N LYS A 365 12.32 -5.62 1.81
CA LYS A 365 12.13 -4.32 1.15
C LYS A 365 11.16 -3.38 1.89
N GLU A 366 10.37 -3.89 2.83
CA GLU A 366 9.36 -3.09 3.53
C GLU A 366 9.96 -2.02 4.45
N LEU A 367 11.18 -2.25 4.95
CA LEU A 367 11.88 -1.30 5.82
C LEU A 367 12.44 -0.09 5.05
N LEU A 368 12.68 -0.23 3.74
CA LEU A 368 13.45 0.73 2.95
C LEU A 368 12.80 2.13 2.86
N PRO A 369 11.48 2.28 2.62
CA PRO A 369 10.85 3.60 2.60
C PRO A 369 10.90 4.30 3.97
N SER A 370 10.74 3.53 5.05
CA SER A 370 10.84 4.03 6.42
C SER A 370 12.24 4.54 6.73
N LEU A 371 13.25 3.79 6.27
CA LEU A 371 14.65 4.16 6.40
C LEU A 371 14.94 5.49 5.69
N ALA A 372 14.51 5.65 4.44
CA ALA A 372 14.67 6.91 3.71
C ALA A 372 13.98 8.09 4.42
N ALA A 373 12.77 7.87 4.95
CA ALA A 373 12.06 8.91 5.69
C ALA A 373 12.77 9.32 6.99
N VAL A 374 13.29 8.37 7.76
CA VAL A 374 14.10 8.68 8.96
C VAL A 374 15.38 9.42 8.57
N ALA A 375 16.09 8.97 7.54
CA ALA A 375 17.29 9.65 7.06
C ALA A 375 17.01 11.11 6.64
N SER A 376 15.87 11.39 5.99
CA SER A 376 15.49 12.76 5.63
C SER A 376 15.16 13.69 6.80
N VAL A 377 14.85 13.13 7.98
CA VAL A 377 14.48 13.90 9.17
C VAL A 377 15.66 14.05 10.12
N TYR A 378 16.38 12.96 10.37
CA TYR A 378 17.47 12.91 11.35
C TYR A 378 18.87 13.08 10.74
N GLY A 379 18.96 13.11 9.40
CA GLY A 379 20.21 13.13 8.67
C GLY A 379 20.87 11.75 8.53
N ASP A 380 21.88 11.69 7.67
CA ASP A 380 22.72 10.51 7.41
C ASP A 380 24.21 10.89 7.31
N PRO A 381 24.80 11.52 8.35
CA PRO A 381 26.14 12.12 8.27
C PRO A 381 27.26 11.11 8.05
N ASP A 382 27.08 9.86 8.52
CA ASP A 382 28.01 8.74 8.34
C ASP A 382 27.65 7.86 7.14
N GLY A 383 26.60 8.20 6.40
CA GLY A 383 26.14 7.46 5.22
C GLY A 383 25.59 6.07 5.53
N LYS A 384 25.26 5.76 6.79
CA LYS A 384 24.81 4.43 7.23
C LYS A 384 23.52 4.03 6.53
N TYR A 385 22.58 4.97 6.39
CA TYR A 385 21.26 4.73 5.82
C TYR A 385 21.34 4.57 4.31
N ALA A 386 22.02 5.49 3.62
CA ALA A 386 22.23 5.43 2.18
C ALA A 386 22.99 4.15 1.77
N THR A 387 24.01 3.75 2.55
CA THR A 387 24.75 2.50 2.33
C THR A 387 23.84 1.27 2.46
N PHE A 388 23.00 1.24 3.49
CA PHE A 388 22.05 0.14 3.67
C PHE A 388 21.07 0.05 2.50
N LEU A 389 20.47 1.17 2.09
CA LEU A 389 19.56 1.23 0.94
C LEU A 389 20.24 0.73 -0.33
N LYS A 390 21.43 1.24 -0.66
CA LYS A 390 22.23 0.80 -1.81
C LYS A 390 22.50 -0.71 -1.79
N SER A 391 22.70 -1.30 -0.60
CA SER A 391 22.95 -2.74 -0.46
C SER A 391 21.71 -3.63 -0.62
N ARG A 392 20.50 -3.08 -0.41
CA ARG A 392 19.24 -3.84 -0.37
C ARG A 392 18.25 -3.50 -1.47
N ASP A 393 18.47 -2.39 -2.17
CA ASP A 393 17.59 -1.89 -3.21
C ASP A 393 18.37 -1.62 -4.49
N SER A 394 18.29 -2.55 -5.44
CA SER A 394 18.93 -2.39 -6.75
C SER A 394 18.41 -1.19 -7.54
N ARG A 395 17.27 -0.62 -7.12
CA ARG A 395 16.70 0.60 -7.70
C ARG A 395 17.05 1.85 -6.91
N TYR A 396 17.85 1.82 -5.85
CA TYR A 396 18.26 3.02 -5.11
C TYR A 396 19.29 3.84 -5.91
N PRO A 397 19.13 5.17 -6.09
CA PRO A 397 18.13 6.09 -5.50
C PRO A 397 16.84 6.32 -6.34
N GLY A 398 16.55 5.49 -7.32
CA GLY A 398 15.43 5.61 -8.25
C GLY A 398 14.04 5.18 -7.77
N ASN A 399 13.80 4.85 -6.50
CA ASN A 399 12.44 4.58 -6.02
C ASN A 399 11.68 5.85 -5.64
N ALA A 400 10.35 5.79 -5.65
CA ALA A 400 9.49 6.95 -5.35
C ALA A 400 9.70 7.52 -3.93
N TYR A 401 10.04 6.69 -2.94
CA TYR A 401 10.36 7.16 -1.59
C TYR A 401 11.52 8.17 -1.58
N PHE A 402 12.45 8.10 -2.54
CA PHE A 402 13.56 9.04 -2.63
C PHE A 402 13.08 10.46 -2.97
N LEU A 403 12.02 10.60 -3.77
CA LEU A 403 11.42 11.90 -4.10
C LEU A 403 10.87 12.64 -2.88
N ILE A 404 10.49 11.90 -1.82
CA ILE A 404 9.86 12.42 -0.60
C ILE A 404 10.74 12.23 0.64
N ALA A 405 12.05 12.08 0.41
CA ALA A 405 13.08 11.94 1.43
C ALA A 405 14.26 12.89 1.14
N PRO A 406 14.05 14.22 1.19
CA PRO A 406 15.09 15.19 0.90
C PRO A 406 16.29 15.06 1.84
N GLY A 407 17.50 15.26 1.31
CA GLY A 407 18.75 15.23 2.08
C GLY A 407 19.42 13.84 2.18
N LEU A 408 18.82 12.81 1.60
CA LEU A 408 19.39 11.46 1.57
C LEU A 408 20.44 11.32 0.46
N ASN A 409 21.70 11.02 0.80
CA ASN A 409 22.80 10.93 -0.16
C ASN A 409 22.58 9.83 -1.23
N ASP A 410 22.74 10.12 -2.52
CA ASP A 410 22.60 9.14 -3.63
C ASP A 410 23.65 8.00 -3.62
N SER A 411 24.57 8.00 -2.66
CA SER A 411 25.72 7.11 -2.48
C SER A 411 26.72 7.16 -3.64
N GLY A 412 26.92 8.36 -4.20
CA GLY A 412 27.79 8.60 -5.34
C GLY A 412 27.26 8.02 -6.65
N LEU A 413 25.97 7.66 -6.69
CA LEU A 413 25.32 7.13 -7.89
C LEU A 413 24.89 8.30 -8.77
N LEU A 414 25.84 8.83 -9.54
CA LEU A 414 25.61 9.90 -10.49
C LEU A 414 24.94 9.41 -11.80
N PRO A 415 24.25 10.29 -12.55
CA PRO A 415 23.61 9.92 -13.81
C PRO A 415 24.63 9.48 -14.87
N GLY A 416 24.46 8.27 -15.43
CA GLY A 416 25.04 7.90 -16.73
C GLY A 416 25.91 6.62 -16.76
N LEU A 417 25.53 5.73 -17.68
CA LEU A 417 26.28 4.59 -18.23
C LEU A 417 26.46 3.37 -17.31
N ARG A 418 25.55 2.39 -17.47
CA ARG A 418 26.08 1.04 -17.75
C ARG A 418 26.86 1.15 -19.05
N ASN A 419 28.17 1.00 -18.95
CA ASN A 419 29.11 1.01 -20.06
C ASN A 419 28.88 -0.27 -20.90
N THR A 420 28.00 -0.24 -21.90
CA THR A 420 27.99 -1.24 -22.97
C THR A 420 28.65 -0.61 -24.19
N THR A 421 29.97 -0.66 -24.20
CA THR A 421 30.89 -0.61 -25.36
C THR A 421 30.36 0.00 -26.67
N GLY A 422 30.85 1.20 -26.99
CA GLY A 422 31.37 1.57 -28.33
C GLY A 422 30.39 1.96 -29.44
N ASN A 423 30.03 3.24 -29.55
CA ASN A 423 30.36 4.11 -30.70
C ASN A 423 29.70 5.49 -30.56
N SER A 424 30.46 6.53 -30.83
CA SER A 424 30.05 7.95 -30.83
C SER A 424 29.33 8.32 -32.13
N GLY A 425 28.09 8.80 -32.02
CA GLY A 425 27.31 9.44 -33.09
C GLY A 425 26.21 10.34 -32.50
N PRO A 426 25.79 11.40 -33.20
CA PRO A 426 24.99 12.47 -32.60
C PRO A 426 23.55 12.03 -32.30
N LEU A 427 23.03 12.53 -31.18
CA LEU A 427 21.69 12.27 -30.64
C LEU A 427 20.60 12.75 -31.61
N ASN A 428 19.95 11.80 -32.27
CA ASN A 428 18.64 11.98 -32.89
C ASN A 428 17.57 11.32 -32.02
N SER A 429 16.40 11.96 -31.97
CA SER A 429 15.21 11.52 -31.26
C SER A 429 14.79 10.10 -31.66
N GLY A 430 15.11 9.12 -30.83
CA GLY A 430 14.64 7.75 -30.97
C GLY A 430 15.23 6.85 -29.90
N GLY A 431 14.36 6.16 -29.15
CA GLY A 431 14.66 4.90 -28.45
C GLY A 431 15.78 4.94 -27.40
N VAL A 432 15.47 5.37 -26.19
CA VAL A 432 16.28 5.01 -25.01
C VAL A 432 15.97 3.55 -24.65
N GLN A 433 16.82 2.61 -25.10
CA GLN A 433 16.88 1.27 -24.50
C GLN A 433 17.81 1.30 -23.29
N VAL A 434 17.24 1.00 -22.12
CA VAL A 434 17.98 0.81 -20.86
C VAL A 434 17.70 -0.61 -20.40
N GLY A 435 18.78 -1.35 -20.13
CA GLY A 435 18.76 -2.77 -19.78
C GLY A 435 17.83 -3.07 -18.60
N VAL A 436 16.96 -4.06 -18.80
CA VAL A 436 16.06 -4.63 -17.81
C VAL A 436 16.87 -5.60 -16.94
N GLU A 437 16.93 -5.35 -15.64
CA GLU A 437 17.32 -6.40 -14.69
C GLU A 437 16.11 -7.28 -14.40
N VAL A 438 16.24 -8.55 -14.76
CA VAL A 438 15.27 -9.61 -14.50
C VAL A 438 15.57 -10.17 -13.11
N ASN A 439 14.82 -9.74 -12.10
CA ASN A 439 14.75 -10.46 -10.83
C ASN A 439 13.44 -11.26 -10.83
N GLY A 440 13.57 -12.57 -10.98
CA GLY A 440 12.47 -13.51 -10.97
C GLY A 440 11.79 -13.54 -9.60
N VAL A 441 10.58 -13.02 -9.54
CA VAL A 441 9.55 -13.42 -8.57
C VAL A 441 8.27 -13.58 -9.38
N VAL A 442 7.99 -14.82 -9.76
CA VAL A 442 6.74 -15.21 -10.43
C VAL A 442 5.66 -15.28 -9.34
N GLY A 443 4.84 -14.23 -9.26
CA GLY A 443 3.66 -14.16 -8.40
C GLY A 443 2.42 -13.83 -9.22
N VAL A 444 1.83 -14.87 -9.82
CA VAL A 444 0.42 -15.02 -10.21
C VAL A 444 -0.27 -13.77 -10.82
N VAL A 445 -0.01 -13.53 -12.10
CA VAL A 445 -0.94 -12.78 -12.98
C VAL A 445 -1.09 -13.56 -14.28
N ALA A 446 -1.65 -14.77 -14.21
CA ALA A 446 -2.17 -15.53 -15.34
C ALA A 446 -2.85 -16.81 -14.84
N ALA A 447 -4.07 -16.70 -14.33
CA ALA A 447 -4.93 -17.85 -14.08
C ALA A 447 -6.36 -17.54 -14.53
N PHE A 448 -6.51 -17.05 -15.76
CA PHE A 448 -7.81 -16.96 -16.45
C PHE A 448 -7.60 -17.06 -17.96
N ALA A 449 -7.15 -18.23 -18.41
CA ALA A 449 -7.40 -18.78 -19.73
C ALA A 449 -6.85 -20.21 -19.73
N VAL A 450 -7.61 -21.16 -20.31
CA VAL A 450 -7.29 -22.60 -20.41
C VAL A 450 -7.70 -23.45 -19.19
N ALA A 451 -9.02 -23.53 -18.97
CA ALA A 451 -9.66 -24.70 -18.38
C ALA A 451 -11.00 -24.94 -19.08
N VAL A 452 -10.97 -25.08 -20.41
CA VAL A 452 -12.03 -25.70 -21.21
C VAL A 452 -11.31 -26.55 -22.25
N LEU A 453 -11.71 -27.82 -22.36
CA LEU A 453 -11.06 -28.94 -23.07
C LEU A 453 -9.92 -29.66 -22.33
N ALA A 454 -10.30 -30.51 -21.36
CA ALA A 454 -9.68 -31.82 -21.18
C ALA A 454 -10.57 -32.70 -20.28
N LEU A 455 -11.66 -33.24 -20.84
CA LEU A 455 -12.37 -34.43 -20.36
C LEU A 455 -13.23 -34.97 -21.51
N ALA A 456 -12.51 -35.47 -22.51
CA ALA A 456 -13.03 -36.37 -23.53
C ALA A 456 -11.84 -37.20 -24.03
N LEU A 457 -11.47 -38.20 -23.22
CA LEU A 457 -11.00 -39.54 -23.59
C LEU A 457 -10.63 -40.31 -22.32
#